data_AF-W2C779-F1
#
_entry.id   AF-W2C779-F1
#
_cell.length_a   1.000
_cell.length_b   1.000
_cell.length_c   1.000
_cell.angle_alpha   90.00
_cell.angle_beta   90.00
_cell.angle_gamma   90.00
#
_symmetry.space_group_name_H-M   'P 1'
#
loop_
_entity.id
_entity.type
_entity.pdbx_description
1 polymer ?
#
loop_
_entity_poly.entity_id
_entity_poly.type
_entity_poly.pdbx_seq_one_letter_code
_entity_poly.pdbx_strand_id
1 'polypeptide(L)'
;VISPTDIKTRQQEMYLLFVYEDDGSVMRSVPRIHFLDELKRAGHTLIIFNPLEYPDVEQFNEALAKAAGTVPVDLMVSLHGDELVRPETVVQFKRRGIPTLLFCFDNLQAPYMQRQIASLFDLVWLSSFETMPLFKSWGCTCIFLPYAANPYVFQPRFTTEIPTVGFIGTPYGTRVMKINDLLKGGVPCSLYSDYLLSNSSSEIIRTTSKNKRLVRIDPNDWNL
;
A
#
# COMPACT_ATOMS: atom_id res chain seq x y z
N VAL A 1 31.47 -11.23 13.80
CA VAL A 1 30.87 -11.31 12.44
C VAL A 1 30.09 -12.60 12.39
N ILE A 2 28.78 -12.55 12.54
CA ILE A 2 27.93 -13.74 12.48
C ILE A 2 27.71 -14.03 10.99
N SER A 3 28.07 -15.24 10.56
CA SER A 3 27.85 -15.70 9.20
C SER A 3 26.35 -15.76 8.90
N PRO A 4 25.85 -15.30 7.74
CA PRO A 4 24.43 -15.35 7.37
C PRO A 4 23.84 -16.78 7.30
N THR A 5 24.65 -17.82 7.43
CA THR A 5 24.28 -19.22 7.23
C THR A 5 23.83 -19.96 8.50
N ASP A 6 23.93 -19.36 9.69
CA ASP A 6 23.70 -20.07 10.96
C ASP A 6 22.39 -19.74 11.69
N ILE A 7 21.50 -18.93 11.10
CA ILE A 7 20.13 -18.76 11.60
C ILE A 7 19.22 -19.75 10.85
N LYS A 8 19.43 -21.05 11.08
CA LYS A 8 18.36 -22.04 10.90
C LYS A 8 17.51 -22.06 12.16
N THR A 9 16.81 -20.96 12.44
CA THR A 9 15.59 -21.07 13.24
C THR A 9 14.67 -21.98 12.47
N ARG A 10 14.17 -23.05 13.10
CA ARG A 10 13.02 -23.78 12.57
C ARG A 10 11.90 -22.75 12.44
N GLN A 11 11.68 -22.24 11.24
CA GLN A 11 10.60 -21.31 10.97
C GLN A 11 9.32 -22.13 11.10
N GLN A 12 8.63 -21.97 12.23
CA GLN A 12 7.34 -22.59 12.44
C GLN A 12 6.38 -21.98 11.42
N GLU A 13 5.64 -22.82 10.70
CA GLU A 13 4.52 -22.36 9.88
C GLU A 13 3.57 -21.57 10.78
N MET A 14 3.11 -20.42 10.28
CA MET A 14 2.18 -19.54 10.98
C MET A 14 0.95 -19.33 10.12
N TYR A 15 -0.20 -19.20 10.76
CA TYR A 15 -1.46 -18.80 10.16
C TYR A 15 -1.66 -17.30 10.39
N LEU A 16 -1.50 -16.52 9.32
CA LEU A 16 -1.52 -15.06 9.36
C LEU A 16 -2.82 -14.54 8.76
N LEU A 17 -3.64 -13.87 9.56
CA LEU A 17 -4.89 -13.24 9.10
C LEU A 17 -4.62 -11.80 8.70
N PHE A 18 -4.80 -11.49 7.42
CA PHE A 18 -4.59 -10.16 6.84
C PHE A 18 -5.93 -9.48 6.56
N VAL A 19 -6.15 -8.33 7.19
CA VAL A 19 -7.28 -7.44 6.95
C VAL A 19 -6.86 -6.36 5.96
N TYR A 20 -7.19 -6.52 4.68
CA TYR A 20 -6.98 -5.51 3.64
C TYR A 20 -8.00 -5.66 2.51
N GLU A 21 -8.23 -4.57 1.76
CA GLU A 21 -9.14 -4.56 0.62
C GLU A 21 -8.41 -5.11 -0.62
N ASP A 22 -8.91 -6.21 -1.18
CA ASP A 22 -8.44 -6.75 -2.47
C ASP A 22 -9.61 -6.77 -3.46
N ASP A 23 -9.61 -5.80 -4.39
CA ASP A 23 -10.56 -5.74 -5.51
C ASP A 23 -9.98 -6.30 -6.81
N GLY A 24 -8.80 -6.94 -6.75
CA GLY A 24 -8.07 -7.42 -7.91
C GLY A 24 -7.35 -6.34 -8.72
N SER A 25 -7.52 -5.05 -8.41
CA SER A 25 -6.83 -3.97 -9.11
C SER A 25 -5.33 -3.96 -8.85
N VAL A 26 -4.56 -3.40 -9.79
CA VAL A 26 -3.10 -3.23 -9.63
C VAL A 26 -2.79 -2.37 -8.40
N MET A 27 -3.56 -1.30 -8.17
CA MET A 27 -3.36 -0.38 -7.04
C MET A 27 -3.45 -1.12 -5.69
N ARG A 28 -4.48 -1.97 -5.52
CA ARG A 28 -4.68 -2.71 -4.27
C ARG A 28 -3.87 -4.01 -4.18
N SER A 29 -3.18 -4.38 -5.25
CA SER A 29 -2.36 -5.59 -5.29
C SER A 29 -1.00 -5.45 -4.60
N VAL A 30 -0.61 -4.25 -4.15
CA VAL A 30 0.70 -4.01 -3.52
C VAL A 30 1.00 -4.98 -2.38
N PRO A 31 0.10 -5.21 -1.39
CA PRO A 31 0.32 -6.23 -0.37
C PRO A 31 0.58 -7.62 -0.95
N ARG A 32 -0.30 -8.05 -1.87
CA ARG A 32 -0.25 -9.36 -2.53
C ARG A 32 1.08 -9.60 -3.24
N ILE A 33 1.55 -8.60 -3.98
CA ILE A 33 2.75 -8.67 -4.79
C ILE A 33 4.00 -8.56 -3.92
N HIS A 34 4.03 -7.64 -2.97
CA HIS A 34 5.28 -7.28 -2.29
C HIS A 34 5.64 -8.19 -1.12
N PHE A 35 4.71 -8.48 -0.22
CA PHE A 35 5.08 -9.20 1.02
C PHE A 35 4.23 -10.44 1.29
N LEU A 36 2.98 -10.53 0.81
CA LEU A 36 2.19 -11.75 0.99
C LEU A 36 2.76 -12.92 0.15
N ASP A 37 3.28 -12.66 -1.05
CA ASP A 37 4.00 -13.67 -1.83
C ASP A 37 5.27 -14.17 -1.10
N GLU A 38 6.06 -13.27 -0.52
CA GLU A 38 7.26 -13.64 0.26
C GLU A 38 6.90 -14.48 1.49
N LEU A 39 5.86 -14.10 2.24
CA LEU A 39 5.40 -14.85 3.41
C LEU A 39 4.90 -16.26 3.03
N LYS A 40 4.17 -16.39 1.91
CA LYS A 40 3.75 -17.69 1.37
C LYS A 40 4.97 -18.55 1.01
N ARG A 41 5.97 -17.97 0.33
CA ARG A 41 7.21 -18.68 -0.04
C ARG A 41 8.03 -19.09 1.16
N ALA A 42 7.96 -18.33 2.25
CA ALA A 42 8.58 -18.67 3.53
C ALA A 42 7.83 -19.78 4.29
N GLY A 43 6.75 -20.33 3.73
CA GLY A 43 6.02 -21.45 4.30
C GLY A 43 4.94 -21.05 5.31
N HIS A 44 4.46 -19.81 5.27
CA HIS A 44 3.34 -19.36 6.10
C HIS A 44 2.00 -19.50 5.36
N THR A 45 0.95 -19.85 6.11
CA THR A 45 -0.42 -19.89 5.61
C THR A 45 -1.06 -18.51 5.78
N LEU A 46 -1.60 -17.95 4.69
CA LEU A 46 -2.23 -16.64 4.69
C LEU A 46 -3.75 -16.77 4.59
N ILE A 47 -4.45 -16.10 5.49
CA ILE A 47 -5.91 -15.95 5.50
C ILE A 47 -6.21 -14.50 5.14
N ILE A 48 -6.83 -14.26 3.98
CA ILE A 48 -7.22 -12.91 3.58
C ILE A 48 -8.64 -12.67 4.09
N PHE A 49 -8.81 -11.59 4.85
CA PHE A 49 -10.10 -11.15 5.35
C PHE A 49 -10.46 -9.82 4.65
N ASN A 50 -11.16 -9.93 3.54
CA ASN A 50 -11.42 -8.83 2.61
C ASN A 50 -12.68 -8.04 3.01
N PRO A 51 -12.57 -6.76 3.38
CA PRO A 51 -13.72 -5.95 3.75
C PRO A 51 -14.77 -5.81 2.65
N LEU A 52 -14.36 -5.90 1.38
CA LEU A 52 -15.25 -5.76 0.22
C LEU A 52 -16.22 -6.94 0.06
N GLU A 53 -16.03 -8.04 0.79
CA GLU A 53 -16.94 -9.19 0.79
C GLU A 53 -18.15 -8.97 1.70
N TYR A 54 -18.20 -7.86 2.44
CA TYR A 54 -19.24 -7.56 3.40
C TYR A 54 -20.08 -6.35 2.95
N PRO A 55 -21.40 -6.32 3.25
CA PRO A 55 -22.26 -5.22 2.81
C PRO A 55 -21.92 -3.87 3.47
N ASP A 56 -21.42 -3.91 4.70
CA ASP A 56 -21.12 -2.72 5.49
C ASP A 56 -20.05 -3.00 6.56
N VAL A 57 -19.59 -1.92 7.21
CA VAL A 57 -18.54 -1.94 8.24
C VAL A 57 -18.98 -2.71 9.50
N GLU A 58 -20.28 -2.72 9.83
CA GLU A 58 -20.79 -3.44 11.00
C GLU A 58 -20.64 -4.95 10.81
N GLN A 59 -21.20 -5.47 9.72
CA GLN A 59 -21.16 -6.89 9.37
C GLN A 59 -19.73 -7.39 9.17
N PHE A 60 -18.87 -6.56 8.58
CA PHE A 60 -17.45 -6.83 8.47
C PHE A 60 -16.79 -7.02 9.85
N ASN A 61 -17.02 -6.10 10.81
CA ASN A 61 -16.43 -6.19 12.14
C ASN A 61 -17.00 -7.35 12.96
N GLU A 62 -18.30 -7.65 12.84
CA GLU A 62 -18.91 -8.82 13.47
C GLU A 62 -18.27 -10.12 12.97
N ALA A 63 -18.10 -10.25 11.65
CA ALA A 63 -17.48 -11.40 11.04
C ALA A 63 -15.99 -11.52 11.41
N LEU A 64 -15.26 -10.41 11.43
CA LEU A 64 -13.84 -10.36 11.81
C LEU A 64 -13.64 -10.75 13.27
N ALA A 65 -14.49 -10.25 14.17
CA ALA A 65 -14.48 -10.62 15.58
C ALA A 65 -14.78 -12.13 15.78
N LYS A 66 -15.69 -12.69 14.99
CA LYS A 66 -15.99 -14.13 14.99
C LYS A 66 -14.79 -14.95 14.52
N ALA A 67 -14.06 -14.49 13.50
CA ALA A 67 -12.89 -15.16 12.95
C ALA A 67 -11.83 -15.44 14.03
N ALA A 68 -11.64 -14.53 14.99
CA ALA A 68 -10.72 -14.70 16.12
C ALA A 68 -10.95 -15.99 16.95
N GLY A 69 -12.12 -16.64 16.84
CA GLY A 69 -12.43 -17.88 17.55
C GLY A 69 -12.70 -19.10 16.68
N THR A 70 -12.72 -18.96 15.34
CA THR A 70 -13.15 -20.03 14.42
C THR A 70 -12.09 -20.47 13.43
N VAL A 71 -11.07 -19.65 13.21
CA VAL A 71 -9.95 -19.99 12.32
C VAL A 71 -8.65 -20.07 13.13
N PRO A 72 -7.71 -20.96 12.76
CA PRO A 72 -6.38 -20.94 13.34
C PRO A 72 -5.71 -19.63 12.93
N VAL A 73 -5.35 -18.79 13.90
CA VAL A 73 -4.70 -17.50 13.67
C VAL A 73 -3.63 -17.31 14.72
N ASP A 74 -2.38 -17.20 14.27
CA ASP A 74 -1.20 -16.92 15.10
C ASP A 74 -0.89 -15.42 15.16
N LEU A 75 -1.35 -14.65 14.16
CA LEU A 75 -1.19 -13.19 14.10
C LEU A 75 -2.32 -12.58 13.26
N MET A 76 -2.94 -11.53 13.77
CA MET A 76 -3.82 -10.66 12.99
C MET A 76 -3.05 -9.42 12.54
N VAL A 77 -3.09 -9.14 11.24
CA VAL A 77 -2.45 -7.99 10.61
C VAL A 77 -3.51 -7.10 9.98
N SER A 78 -3.65 -5.86 10.46
CA SER A 78 -4.51 -4.85 9.85
C SER A 78 -3.70 -3.88 9.00
N LEU A 79 -4.18 -3.61 7.79
CA LEU A 79 -3.68 -2.55 6.91
C LEU A 79 -4.57 -1.29 6.96
N HIS A 80 -5.72 -1.37 7.64
CA HIS A 80 -6.73 -0.32 7.64
C HIS A 80 -6.80 0.44 8.96
N GLY A 81 -7.37 1.65 8.89
CA GLY A 81 -7.51 2.56 10.02
C GLY A 81 -8.88 2.53 10.66
N ASP A 82 -9.13 3.62 11.39
CA ASP A 82 -10.29 3.84 12.23
C ASP A 82 -11.61 3.81 11.43
N GLU A 83 -11.55 4.07 10.13
CA GLU A 83 -12.70 4.07 9.22
C GLU A 83 -13.33 2.68 9.04
N LEU A 84 -12.55 1.62 9.25
CA LEU A 84 -12.96 0.26 8.93
C LEU A 84 -12.84 -0.71 10.11
N VAL A 85 -11.72 -0.67 10.83
CA VAL A 85 -11.49 -1.58 11.96
C VAL A 85 -11.88 -0.92 13.26
N ARG A 86 -12.79 -1.55 14.00
CA ARG A 86 -13.27 -1.01 15.28
C ARG A 86 -12.38 -1.39 16.46
N PRO A 87 -12.27 -0.52 17.48
CA PRO A 87 -11.59 -0.82 18.73
C PRO A 87 -12.01 -2.17 19.35
N GLU A 88 -13.32 -2.44 19.38
CA GLU A 88 -13.89 -3.64 19.98
C GLU A 88 -13.40 -4.91 19.27
N THR A 89 -13.27 -4.85 17.94
CA THR A 89 -12.78 -5.96 17.12
C THR A 89 -11.34 -6.30 17.48
N VAL A 90 -10.45 -5.30 17.57
CA VAL A 90 -9.05 -5.51 17.99
C VAL A 90 -8.98 -6.14 19.38
N VAL A 91 -9.81 -5.65 20.33
CA VAL A 91 -9.88 -6.17 21.70
C VAL A 91 -10.29 -7.66 21.73
N GLN A 92 -11.14 -8.13 20.81
CA GLN A 92 -11.52 -9.55 20.76
C GLN A 92 -10.33 -10.46 20.44
N PHE A 93 -9.46 -10.08 19.49
CA PHE A 93 -8.24 -10.84 19.19
C PHE A 93 -7.32 -10.91 20.43
N LYS A 94 -7.14 -9.79 21.14
CA LYS A 94 -6.33 -9.75 22.36
C LYS A 94 -6.88 -10.64 23.47
N ARG A 95 -8.20 -10.64 23.68
CA ARG A 95 -8.87 -11.50 24.66
C ARG A 95 -8.66 -12.99 24.38
N ARG A 96 -8.44 -13.35 23.11
CA ARG A 96 -8.12 -14.72 22.67
C ARG A 96 -6.62 -15.04 22.74
N GLY A 97 -5.79 -14.08 23.14
CA GLY A 97 -4.35 -14.24 23.17
C GLY A 97 -3.70 -14.23 21.78
N ILE A 98 -4.41 -13.73 20.75
CA ILE A 98 -3.88 -13.60 19.40
C ILE A 98 -3.15 -12.25 19.32
N PRO A 99 -1.83 -12.24 19.04
CA PRO A 99 -1.09 -11.02 18.78
C PRO A 99 -1.67 -10.22 17.62
N THR A 100 -1.57 -8.90 17.72
CA THR A 100 -2.12 -7.96 16.73
C THR A 100 -1.05 -7.00 16.20
N LEU A 101 -0.98 -6.87 14.88
CA LEU A 101 -0.09 -5.97 14.16
C LEU A 101 -0.90 -4.98 13.34
N LEU A 102 -0.63 -3.69 13.50
CA LEU A 102 -1.13 -2.64 12.62
C LEU A 102 -0.02 -2.21 11.67
N PHE A 103 -0.24 -2.30 10.36
CA PHE A 103 0.70 -1.83 9.35
C PHE A 103 0.23 -0.49 8.77
N CYS A 104 0.93 0.60 9.12
CA CYS A 104 0.66 1.95 8.65
C CYS A 104 1.55 2.29 7.45
N PHE A 105 1.12 1.90 6.26
CA PHE A 105 1.91 1.96 5.04
C PHE A 105 1.84 3.34 4.31
N ASP A 106 0.88 4.19 4.68
CA ASP A 106 0.73 5.60 4.24
C ASP A 106 0.96 6.62 5.37
N ASN A 107 1.69 6.21 6.43
CA ASN A 107 1.81 7.01 7.65
C ASN A 107 2.45 8.39 7.46
N LEU A 108 3.27 8.60 6.42
CA LEU A 108 3.80 9.93 6.10
C LEU A 108 2.73 10.89 5.57
N GLN A 109 1.83 10.39 4.72
CA GLN A 109 0.80 11.22 4.08
C GLN A 109 -0.42 11.42 4.99
N ALA A 110 -0.82 10.37 5.71
CA ALA A 110 -2.04 10.36 6.50
C ALA A 110 -1.83 9.74 7.89
N PRO A 111 -0.96 10.34 8.74
CA PRO A 111 -0.57 9.74 10.02
C PRO A 111 -1.74 9.53 11.00
N TYR A 112 -2.83 10.29 10.86
CA TYR A 112 -3.94 10.29 11.80
C TYR A 112 -5.06 9.28 11.47
N MET A 113 -4.99 8.55 10.35
CA MET A 113 -6.03 7.59 9.94
C MET A 113 -6.26 6.46 10.96
N GLN A 114 -5.23 6.11 11.71
CA GLN A 114 -5.26 5.00 12.67
C GLN A 114 -5.22 5.47 14.13
N ARG A 115 -5.46 6.77 14.39
CA ARG A 115 -5.20 7.37 15.71
C ARG A 115 -6.01 6.69 16.82
N GLN A 116 -7.25 6.32 16.57
CA GLN A 116 -8.15 5.76 17.59
C GLN A 116 -7.81 4.31 17.92
N ILE A 117 -7.31 3.55 16.94
CA ILE A 117 -7.04 2.13 17.13
C ILE A 117 -5.57 1.78 17.35
N ALA A 118 -4.60 2.60 16.92
CA ALA A 118 -3.19 2.22 16.87
C ALA A 118 -2.62 1.75 18.22
N SER A 119 -2.99 2.40 19.32
CA SER A 119 -2.53 2.03 20.67
C SER A 119 -3.10 0.71 21.19
N LEU A 120 -4.13 0.17 20.54
CA LEU A 120 -4.74 -1.11 20.89
C LEU A 120 -3.93 -2.29 20.37
N PHE A 121 -3.19 -2.11 19.27
CA PHE A 121 -2.37 -3.15 18.68
C PHE A 121 -1.13 -3.45 19.52
N ASP A 122 -0.65 -4.70 19.49
CA ASP A 122 0.55 -5.10 20.22
C ASP A 122 1.82 -4.55 19.57
N LEU A 123 1.78 -4.37 18.24
CA LEU A 123 2.84 -3.75 17.47
C LEU A 123 2.27 -2.88 16.35
N VAL A 124 2.86 -1.71 16.14
CA VAL A 124 2.58 -0.81 15.02
C VAL A 124 3.80 -0.76 14.12
N TRP A 125 3.66 -1.22 12.88
CA TRP A 125 4.67 -1.12 11.83
C TRP A 125 4.47 0.17 11.05
N LEU A 126 5.49 1.04 11.10
CA LEU A 126 5.59 2.28 10.34
C LEU A 126 6.50 2.10 9.12
N SER A 127 6.07 2.62 7.97
CA SER A 127 6.88 2.68 6.75
C SER A 127 7.72 3.96 6.61
N SER A 128 7.40 4.98 7.42
CA SER A 128 8.11 6.27 7.47
C SER A 128 8.56 6.58 8.90
N PHE A 129 9.87 6.72 9.08
CA PHE A 129 10.49 6.83 10.41
C PHE A 129 10.13 8.14 11.12
N GLU A 130 9.91 9.20 10.34
CA GLU A 130 9.65 10.57 10.77
C GLU A 130 8.41 10.68 11.64
N THR A 131 7.42 9.78 11.47
CA THR A 131 6.19 9.82 12.25
C THR A 131 6.26 8.96 13.52
N MET A 132 7.36 8.24 13.75
CA MET A 132 7.50 7.39 14.94
C MET A 132 7.30 8.15 16.26
N PRO A 133 7.83 9.38 16.46
CA PRO A 133 7.57 10.14 17.68
C PRO A 133 6.08 10.40 17.91
N LEU A 134 5.32 10.66 16.85
CA LEU A 134 3.88 10.89 16.92
C LEU A 134 3.15 9.63 17.40
N PHE A 135 3.40 8.47 16.78
CA PHE A 135 2.76 7.22 17.19
C PHE A 135 3.15 6.79 18.61
N LYS A 136 4.41 7.00 19.00
CA LYS A 136 4.87 6.79 20.38
C LYS A 136 4.14 7.69 21.37
N SER A 137 3.83 8.95 21.00
CA SER A 137 3.04 9.87 21.84
C SER A 137 1.60 9.38 22.08
N TRP A 138 1.07 8.52 21.21
CA TRP A 138 -0.21 7.84 21.39
C TRP A 138 -0.12 6.56 22.23
N GLY A 139 1.07 6.21 22.72
CA GLY A 139 1.30 5.00 23.51
C GLY A 139 1.56 3.74 22.68
N CYS A 140 1.86 3.87 21.39
CA CYS A 140 2.08 2.71 20.52
C CYS A 140 3.48 2.10 20.71
N THR A 141 3.55 0.77 20.80
CA THR A 141 4.79 0.02 20.56
C THR A 141 5.06 0.00 19.07
N CYS A 142 6.12 0.69 18.62
CA CYS A 142 6.38 0.90 17.19
C CYS A 142 7.62 0.14 16.71
N ILE A 143 7.56 -0.37 15.48
CA ILE A 143 8.71 -0.77 14.68
C ILE A 143 8.72 0.02 13.38
N PHE A 144 9.91 0.39 12.90
CA PHE A 144 10.08 0.96 11.57
C PHE A 144 10.70 -0.11 10.67
N LEU A 145 10.03 -0.44 9.57
CA LEU A 145 10.61 -1.22 8.48
C LEU A 145 10.23 -0.52 7.16
N PRO A 146 11.21 -0.12 6.33
CA PRO A 146 10.93 0.53 5.07
C PRO A 146 10.34 -0.45 4.05
N TYR A 147 9.73 0.09 3.00
CA TYR A 147 9.33 -0.73 1.86
C TYR A 147 10.53 -1.40 1.19
N ALA A 148 10.31 -2.63 0.74
CA ALA A 148 11.21 -3.37 -0.13
C ALA A 148 10.45 -3.91 -1.34
N ALA A 149 11.15 -4.04 -2.47
CA ALA A 149 10.62 -4.73 -3.64
C ALA A 149 10.74 -6.24 -3.44
N ASN A 150 9.68 -6.99 -3.77
CA ASN A 150 9.73 -8.44 -3.75
C ASN A 150 10.77 -8.95 -4.77
N PRO A 151 11.84 -9.64 -4.34
CA PRO A 151 12.89 -10.12 -5.24
C PRO A 151 12.44 -11.28 -6.15
N TYR A 152 11.34 -11.97 -5.82
CA TYR A 152 10.75 -13.02 -6.66
C TYR A 152 9.92 -12.46 -7.82
N VAL A 153 9.46 -11.20 -7.71
CA VAL A 153 8.67 -10.53 -8.75
C VAL A 153 9.52 -9.53 -9.54
N PHE A 154 10.29 -8.70 -8.84
CA PHE A 154 11.08 -7.64 -9.44
C PHE A 154 12.55 -8.07 -9.52
N GLN A 155 12.96 -8.47 -10.73
CA GLN A 155 14.33 -8.83 -11.01
C GLN A 155 14.99 -7.77 -11.88
N PRO A 156 16.20 -7.30 -11.52
CA PRO A 156 16.92 -6.34 -12.33
C PRO A 156 17.29 -6.96 -13.68
N ARG A 157 17.03 -6.23 -14.76
CA ARG A 157 17.55 -6.55 -16.10
C ARG A 157 18.69 -5.60 -16.38
N PHE A 158 19.90 -6.12 -16.33
CA PHE A 158 21.10 -5.34 -16.63
C PHE A 158 21.26 -5.24 -18.15
N THR A 159 20.97 -4.07 -18.70
CA THR A 159 21.12 -3.73 -20.12
C THR A 159 21.92 -2.44 -20.27
N THR A 160 22.12 -1.98 -21.51
CA THR A 160 22.65 -0.64 -21.77
C THR A 160 21.83 0.40 -21.02
N GLU A 161 22.51 1.37 -20.42
CA GLU A 161 21.89 2.49 -19.73
C GLU A 161 20.99 3.28 -20.67
N ILE A 162 19.81 3.64 -20.18
CA ILE A 162 18.85 4.47 -20.92
C ILE A 162 18.96 5.89 -20.35
N PRO A 163 19.45 6.88 -21.11
CA PRO A 163 19.67 8.25 -20.62
C PRO A 163 18.34 9.01 -20.52
N THR A 164 17.50 8.61 -19.55
CA THR A 164 16.16 9.16 -19.31
C THR A 164 15.83 9.12 -17.82
N VAL A 165 14.85 9.93 -17.41
CA VAL A 165 14.17 9.79 -16.12
C VAL A 165 12.91 8.98 -16.32
N GLY A 166 12.83 7.80 -15.73
CA GLY A 166 11.59 7.00 -15.68
C GLY A 166 10.65 7.52 -14.61
N PHE A 167 9.39 7.77 -14.97
CA PHE A 167 8.31 8.07 -14.03
C PHE A 167 7.16 7.08 -14.22
N ILE A 168 6.84 6.34 -13.16
CA ILE A 168 5.75 5.38 -13.12
C ILE A 168 4.68 5.90 -12.16
N GLY A 169 3.47 6.09 -12.65
CA GLY A 169 2.33 6.55 -11.87
C GLY A 169 1.62 7.74 -12.47
N THR A 170 0.58 8.22 -11.79
CA THR A 170 -0.28 9.31 -12.29
C THR A 170 0.45 10.66 -12.20
N PRO A 171 0.59 11.42 -13.31
CA PRO A 171 1.26 12.72 -13.35
C PRO A 171 0.28 13.85 -12.94
N TYR A 172 -0.09 13.91 -11.66
CA TYR A 172 -0.98 14.94 -11.12
C TYR A 172 -0.29 15.81 -10.05
N GLY A 173 -0.86 16.99 -9.77
CA GLY A 173 -0.38 17.90 -8.73
C GLY A 173 1.09 18.31 -8.94
N THR A 174 1.90 18.26 -7.89
CA THR A 174 3.32 18.63 -7.97
C THR A 174 4.17 17.68 -8.82
N ARG A 175 3.67 16.48 -9.13
CA ARG A 175 4.38 15.49 -9.94
C ARG A 175 4.51 15.97 -11.40
N VAL A 176 3.46 16.54 -11.98
CA VAL A 176 3.51 17.07 -13.36
C VAL A 176 4.43 18.28 -13.47
N MET A 177 4.45 19.15 -12.44
CA MET A 177 5.33 20.32 -12.42
C MET A 177 6.80 19.89 -12.45
N LYS A 178 7.19 18.89 -11.65
CA LYS A 178 8.56 18.35 -11.65
C LYS A 178 8.95 17.74 -13.00
N ILE A 179 8.04 17.00 -13.65
CA ILE A 179 8.28 16.44 -14.98
C ILE A 179 8.50 17.57 -16.01
N ASN A 180 7.68 18.62 -15.96
CA ASN A 180 7.82 19.77 -16.84
C ASN A 180 9.13 20.53 -16.63
N ASP A 181 9.58 20.69 -15.38
CA ASP A 181 10.85 21.36 -15.07
C ASP A 181 12.05 20.58 -15.62
N LEU A 182 12.02 19.24 -15.54
CA LEU A 182 13.04 18.38 -16.16
C LEU A 182 13.07 18.56 -17.68
N LEU A 183 11.89 18.54 -18.33
CA LEU A 183 11.79 18.70 -19.78
C LEU A 183 12.26 20.08 -20.25
N LYS A 184 11.93 21.16 -19.53
CA LYS A 184 12.45 22.51 -19.80
C LYS A 184 13.97 22.59 -19.69
N GLY A 185 14.55 21.83 -18.76
CA GLY A 185 16.00 21.69 -18.60
C GLY A 185 16.67 20.81 -19.66
N GLY A 186 15.92 20.29 -20.63
CA GLY A 186 16.43 19.40 -21.67
C GLY A 186 16.69 17.96 -21.19
N VAL A 187 16.17 17.56 -20.03
CA VAL A 187 16.30 16.20 -19.49
C VAL A 187 15.18 15.31 -20.07
N PRO A 188 15.51 14.22 -20.77
CA PRO A 188 14.50 13.28 -21.27
C PRO A 188 13.74 12.58 -20.14
N CYS A 189 12.42 12.44 -20.28
CA CYS A 189 11.55 11.74 -19.33
C CYS A 189 10.71 10.69 -20.04
N SER A 190 10.60 9.49 -19.45
CA SER A 190 9.73 8.40 -19.89
C SER A 190 8.60 8.22 -18.89
N LEU A 191 7.36 8.52 -19.30
CA LEU A 191 6.16 8.51 -18.47
C LEU A 191 5.34 7.23 -18.71
N TYR A 192 5.13 6.44 -17.66
CA TYR A 192 4.30 5.24 -17.64
C TYR A 192 3.09 5.48 -16.74
N SER A 193 1.92 5.68 -17.34
CA SER A 193 0.71 6.07 -16.61
C SER A 193 -0.56 5.70 -17.37
N ASP A 194 -1.49 5.02 -16.70
CA ASP A 194 -2.82 4.71 -17.25
C ASP A 194 -3.70 5.96 -17.39
N TYR A 195 -3.37 7.04 -16.68
CA TYR A 195 -4.03 8.36 -16.83
C TYR A 195 -4.04 8.88 -18.27
N LEU A 196 -3.01 8.52 -19.07
CA LEU A 196 -2.95 8.92 -20.47
C LEU A 196 -3.86 8.06 -21.35
N LEU A 197 -4.18 6.84 -20.91
CA LEU A 197 -5.06 5.89 -21.61
C LEU A 197 -6.54 6.21 -21.35
N SER A 198 -6.89 6.66 -20.15
CA SER A 198 -8.28 7.04 -19.81
C SER A 198 -8.78 8.26 -20.59
N ASN A 199 -7.88 9.15 -21.02
CA ASN A 199 -8.22 10.27 -21.90
C ASN A 199 -8.27 9.88 -23.38
N SER A 200 -7.94 8.64 -23.74
CA SER A 200 -8.00 8.12 -25.11
C SER A 200 -9.22 7.21 -25.40
N SER A 201 -10.01 6.87 -24.38
CA SER A 201 -11.04 5.83 -24.47
C SER A 201 -12.30 6.14 -23.65
N SER A 202 -13.05 7.19 -24.00
CA SER A 202 -14.53 7.18 -24.01
C SER A 202 -15.10 8.57 -24.29
N GLU A 203 -15.95 8.60 -25.32
CA GLU A 203 -16.97 9.59 -25.54
C GLU A 203 -17.81 9.78 -24.27
N ILE A 204 -17.84 11.00 -23.75
CA ILE A 204 -19.05 11.54 -23.10
C ILE A 204 -19.62 12.58 -24.07
N ILE A 205 -20.61 12.12 -24.85
CA ILE A 205 -21.65 12.92 -25.49
C ILE A 205 -22.37 13.71 -24.38
N ARG A 206 -22.74 15.00 -24.44
CA ARG A 206 -22.55 16.15 -25.34
C ARG A 206 -23.01 17.37 -24.54
N THR A 207 -22.31 18.49 -24.61
CA THR A 207 -22.95 19.74 -25.04
C THR A 207 -22.02 20.46 -26.00
N THR A 208 -22.63 21.01 -27.04
CA THR A 208 -22.05 21.34 -28.32
C THR A 208 -20.98 22.43 -28.27
N SER A 209 -19.81 22.17 -28.85
CA SER A 209 -19.31 23.05 -29.92
C SER A 209 -18.26 22.34 -30.77
N LYS A 210 -18.36 22.62 -32.07
CA LYS A 210 -17.74 21.94 -33.21
C LYS A 210 -16.22 22.09 -33.23
N ASN A 211 -15.54 21.04 -33.72
CA ASN A 211 -14.23 21.07 -34.38
C ASN A 211 -13.06 21.59 -33.50
N LYS A 212 -11.98 20.85 -33.22
CA LYS A 212 -11.01 20.28 -34.18
C LYS A 212 -9.77 19.74 -33.43
N ARG A 213 -9.13 18.74 -34.05
CA ARG A 213 -7.69 18.37 -34.10
C ARG A 213 -6.83 18.49 -32.82
N LEU A 214 -6.24 17.35 -32.44
CA LEU A 214 -5.13 17.22 -31.47
C LEU A 214 -4.04 18.28 -31.72
N VAL A 215 -3.82 19.13 -30.71
CA VAL A 215 -2.84 20.22 -30.75
C VAL A 215 -1.52 19.72 -30.16
N ARG A 216 -0.46 19.81 -30.95
CA ARG A 216 0.92 19.79 -30.46
C ARG A 216 1.12 21.12 -29.75
N ILE A 217 1.33 21.09 -28.43
CA ILE A 217 1.60 22.31 -27.66
C ILE A 217 2.97 22.82 -28.08
N ASP A 218 3.00 24.04 -28.60
CA ASP A 218 4.18 24.68 -29.17
C ASP A 218 4.89 25.50 -28.08
N PRO A 219 6.24 25.61 -28.09
CA PRO A 219 6.99 26.46 -27.17
C PRO A 219 6.54 27.93 -27.10
N ASN A 220 5.77 28.44 -28.07
CA ASN A 220 5.21 29.80 -28.03
C ASN A 220 3.96 29.96 -27.15
N ASP A 221 3.35 28.86 -26.67
CA ASP A 221 2.21 28.89 -25.74
C ASP A 221 2.61 29.23 -24.29
N TRP A 222 3.90 29.52 -24.07
CA TRP A 222 4.53 29.67 -22.75
C TRP A 222 4.67 31.11 -22.24
N ASN A 223 4.13 32.11 -22.95
CA ASN A 223 4.15 33.49 -22.45
C ASN A 223 2.90 33.81 -21.63
N LEU A 224 3.00 33.57 -20.32
CA LEU A 224 2.49 34.46 -19.26
C LEU A 224 3.53 34.54 -18.14
#